data_AF-A0A0D3FU86-F1
#
_entry.id   AF-A0A0D3FU86-F1
#
_cell.length_a   1.000
_cell.length_b   1.000
_cell.length_c   1.000
_cell.angle_alpha   90.00
_cell.angle_beta   90.00
_cell.angle_gamma   90.00
#
_symmetry.space_group_name_H-M   'P 1'
#
loop_
_entity.id
_entity.type
_entity.pdbx_description
1 polymer ?
#
loop_
_entity_poly.entity_id
_entity_poly.type
_entity_poly.pdbx_seq_one_letter_code
_entity_poly.pdbx_strand_id
1 'polypeptide(L)'
;MGVDDRFPKISLQFENDLALDVYPHDYLLEYEGKQYCFGFQDAAKQDDGFKDMFLLGDMVISNKLVVYDMEKKVIGWTEYNCKIQLIHICSIKCYIIRTN
;
A
#
# COMPACT_ATOMS: atom_id res chain seq x y z
N MET A 1 -20.42 -7.12 -4.45
CA MET A 1 -19.35 -7.28 -3.45
C MET A 1 -18.03 -6.97 -4.12
N GLY A 2 -17.35 -5.94 -3.63
CA GLY A 2 -16.05 -5.49 -4.12
C GLY A 2 -14.91 -6.29 -3.51
N VAL A 3 -13.68 -5.82 -3.72
CA VAL A 3 -12.50 -6.36 -3.04
C VAL A 3 -12.51 -6.05 -1.55
N ASP A 4 -13.04 -4.89 -1.16
CA ASP A 4 -13.11 -4.46 0.24
C ASP A 4 -14.01 -5.34 1.11
N ASP A 5 -14.99 -6.02 0.51
CA ASP A 5 -15.89 -6.94 1.24
C ASP A 5 -15.26 -8.32 1.49
N ARG A 6 -14.17 -8.65 0.77
CA ARG A 6 -13.61 -10.02 0.72
C ARG A 6 -12.24 -10.13 1.36
N PHE A 7 -11.51 -9.03 1.48
CA PHE A 7 -10.16 -8.99 1.99
C PHE A 7 -10.05 -8.02 3.17
N PRO A 8 -9.19 -8.32 4.16
CA PRO A 8 -9.05 -7.45 5.34
C PRO A 8 -8.25 -6.18 4.99
N LYS A 9 -8.51 -5.08 5.68
CA LYS A 9 -7.56 -3.96 5.70
C LYS A 9 -6.25 -4.39 6.39
N ILE A 10 -5.14 -3.81 5.96
CA ILE A 10 -3.84 -3.99 6.61
C ILE A 10 -3.58 -2.74 7.46
N SER A 11 -3.22 -2.94 8.73
CA SER A 11 -2.93 -1.84 9.66
C SER A 11 -1.45 -1.89 10.06
N LEU A 12 -0.68 -0.90 9.61
CA LEU A 12 0.70 -0.69 10.03
C LEU A 12 0.71 0.09 11.35
N GLN A 13 1.28 -0.52 12.39
CA GLN A 13 1.30 0.06 13.74
C GLN A 13 2.58 0.87 13.95
N PHE A 14 2.41 2.12 14.35
CA PHE A 14 3.47 3.04 14.75
C PHE A 14 3.43 3.28 16.25
N GLU A 15 4.42 3.99 16.78
CA GLU A 15 4.48 4.37 18.18
C GLU A 15 3.20 5.10 18.64
N ASN A 16 2.84 4.95 19.92
CA ASN A 16 1.66 5.55 20.55
C ASN A 16 0.31 5.09 19.97
N ASP A 17 0.22 3.81 19.57
CA ASP A 17 -0.99 3.19 19.02
C ASP A 17 -1.52 3.88 17.75
N LEU A 18 -0.64 4.59 17.03
CA LEU A 18 -0.98 5.23 15.76
C LEU A 18 -1.01 4.18 14.66
N ALA A 19 -2.15 4.01 14.01
CA ALA A 19 -2.33 3.07 12.91
C ALA A 19 -2.39 3.79 11.55
N LEU A 20 -1.69 3.24 10.57
CA LEU A 20 -1.84 3.55 9.15
C LEU A 20 -2.56 2.40 8.46
N ASP A 21 -3.79 2.65 8.03
CA ASP A 21 -4.63 1.66 7.37
C ASP A 21 -4.45 1.70 5.84
N VAL A 22 -4.28 0.52 5.24
CA VAL A 22 -4.21 0.31 3.78
C VAL A 22 -5.37 -0.60 3.39
N TYR A 23 -6.24 -0.14 2.49
CA TYR A 23 -7.47 -0.85 2.14
C TYR A 23 -7.25 -1.84 0.98
N PRO A 24 -8.10 -2.87 0.86
CA PRO A 24 -7.99 -3.85 -0.21
C PRO A 24 -7.95 -3.26 -1.61
N HIS A 25 -8.75 -2.24 -1.91
CA HIS A 25 -8.68 -1.55 -3.20
C HIS A 25 -7.38 -0.80 -3.45
N ASP A 26 -6.60 -0.48 -2.41
CA ASP A 26 -5.28 0.13 -2.57
C ASP A 26 -4.20 -0.93 -2.84
N TYR A 27 -4.22 -2.06 -2.11
CA TYR A 27 -3.15 -3.07 -2.20
C TYR A 27 -3.42 -4.23 -3.16
N LEU A 28 -4.65 -4.37 -3.67
CA LEU A 28 -5.01 -5.36 -4.70
C LEU A 28 -5.12 -4.68 -6.06
N LEU A 29 -4.13 -4.98 -6.90
CA LEU A 29 -3.98 -4.36 -8.21
C LEU A 29 -4.65 -5.24 -9.25
N GLU A 30 -5.59 -4.69 -10.02
CA GLU A 30 -6.21 -5.41 -11.12
C GLU A 30 -5.20 -5.63 -12.25
N TYR A 31 -4.97 -6.90 -12.63
CA TYR A 31 -4.04 -7.27 -13.70
C TYR A 31 -4.80 -7.62 -14.98
N GLU A 32 -5.82 -8.49 -14.89
CA GLU A 32 -6.67 -8.89 -16.01
C GLU A 32 -8.07 -9.35 -15.52
N GLY A 33 -9.07 -8.47 -15.64
CA GLY A 33 -10.44 -8.78 -15.21
C GLY A 33 -10.53 -8.99 -13.69
N LYS A 34 -11.10 -10.11 -13.23
CA LYS A 34 -11.25 -10.40 -11.77
C LYS A 34 -9.99 -11.03 -11.14
N GLN A 35 -8.82 -10.81 -11.73
CA GLN A 35 -7.55 -11.28 -11.22
C GLN A 35 -6.80 -10.11 -10.57
N TYR A 36 -6.39 -10.34 -9.33
CA TYR A 36 -5.71 -9.32 -8.53
C TYR A 36 -4.30 -9.75 -8.18
N CYS A 37 -3.37 -8.80 -8.20
CA CYS A 37 -2.02 -8.95 -7.69
C CYS A 37 -1.92 -8.35 -6.29
N PHE A 38 -1.22 -9.04 -5.39
CA PHE A 38 -0.84 -8.48 -4.12
C PHE A 38 0.33 -7.49 -4.30
N GLY A 39 0.13 -6.23 -3.91
CA GLY A 39 1.12 -5.16 -4.14
C GLY A 39 2.33 -5.17 -3.20
N PHE A 40 2.30 -5.91 -2.09
CA PHE A 40 3.47 -6.04 -1.20
C PHE A 40 4.51 -6.99 -1.77
N GLN A 41 5.77 -6.56 -1.73
CA GLN A 41 6.90 -7.32 -2.25
C GLN A 41 7.87 -7.72 -1.14
N ASP A 42 8.59 -8.81 -1.40
CA ASP A 42 9.64 -9.33 -0.53
C ASP A 42 10.93 -8.50 -0.73
N ALA A 43 11.23 -7.63 0.23
CA ALA A 43 12.36 -6.71 0.21
C ALA A 43 13.72 -7.44 0.14
N ALA A 44 13.83 -8.65 0.72
CA ALA A 44 15.06 -9.43 0.73
C ALA A 44 15.48 -9.94 -0.66
N LYS A 45 14.61 -9.81 -1.67
CA LYS A 45 14.89 -10.17 -3.07
C LYS A 45 15.37 -9.01 -3.94
N GLN A 46 15.40 -7.77 -3.43
CA GLN A 46 15.77 -6.59 -4.22
C GLN A 46 17.24 -6.18 -4.08
N ASP A 47 17.84 -6.21 -2.88
CA ASP A 47 19.28 -6.06 -2.62
C ASP A 47 19.59 -6.36 -1.14
N ASP A 48 20.84 -6.66 -0.78
CA ASP A 48 21.25 -6.94 0.61
C ASP A 48 21.02 -5.76 1.56
N GLY A 49 21.00 -4.52 1.04
CA GLY A 49 20.78 -3.30 1.82
C GLY A 49 19.35 -3.10 2.36
N PHE A 50 18.38 -3.91 1.92
CA PHE A 50 16.96 -3.75 2.29
C PHE A 50 16.41 -4.89 3.16
N LYS A 51 17.25 -5.83 3.61
CA LYS A 51 16.80 -7.03 4.35
C LYS A 51 16.05 -6.72 5.65
N ASP A 52 16.36 -5.61 6.30
CA ASP A 52 15.76 -5.21 7.58
C ASP A 52 14.91 -3.92 7.48
N MET A 53 14.43 -3.59 6.28
CA MET A 53 13.70 -2.35 6.03
C MET A 53 12.31 -2.61 5.41
N PHE A 54 11.29 -1.96 5.96
CA PHE A 54 9.99 -1.82 5.31
C PHE A 54 10.00 -0.57 4.43
N LEU A 55 9.87 -0.76 3.11
CA LEU A 55 9.69 0.35 2.17
C LEU A 55 8.21 0.56 1.89
N LEU A 56 7.68 1.71 2.33
CA LEU A 56 6.29 2.10 2.09
C LEU A 56 6.20 2.93 0.81
N GLY A 57 5.74 2.29 -0.27
CA GLY A 57 5.60 2.92 -1.59
C GLY A 57 4.32 3.72 -1.77
N ASP A 58 4.12 4.17 -3.01
CA ASP A 58 2.94 4.91 -3.50
C ASP A 58 1.61 4.25 -3.11
N MET A 59 1.52 2.93 -3.18
CA MET A 59 0.36 2.13 -2.79
C MET A 59 -0.10 2.40 -1.35
N VAL A 60 0.83 2.53 -0.41
CA VAL A 60 0.51 2.71 1.02
C VAL A 60 0.04 4.14 1.32
N ILE A 61 0.56 5.12 0.57
CA ILE A 61 0.20 6.53 0.69
C ILE A 61 -0.94 6.95 -0.26
N SER A 62 -1.48 6.00 -1.03
CA SER A 62 -2.62 6.23 -1.91
C SER A 62 -3.86 6.60 -1.09
N ASN A 63 -4.70 7.48 -1.64
CA ASN A 63 -5.88 8.01 -0.95
C ASN A 63 -5.59 8.67 0.42
N LYS A 64 -4.37 9.20 0.60
CA LYS A 64 -3.98 9.92 1.82
C LYS A 64 -3.36 11.27 1.48
N LEU A 65 -3.67 12.27 2.29
CA LEU A 65 -2.92 13.52 2.33
C LEU A 65 -1.75 13.30 3.29
N VAL A 66 -0.53 13.24 2.75
CA VAL A 66 0.70 13.07 3.53
C VAL A 66 1.42 14.40 3.67
N VAL A 67 1.79 14.76 4.90
CA VAL A 67 2.51 15.99 5.22
C VAL A 67 3.79 15.61 5.96
N TYR A 68 4.90 16.22 5.54
CA TYR A 68 6.18 16.12 6.24
C TYR A 68 6.54 17.49 6.82
N ASP A 69 6.58 17.58 8.15
CA ASP A 69 7.00 18.78 8.87
C ASP A 69 8.53 18.71 9.05
N MET A 70 9.25 19.47 8.21
CA MET A 70 10.72 19.50 8.20
C MET A 70 11.31 20.02 9.51
N GLU A 71 10.64 20.96 10.19
CA GLU A 71 11.14 21.58 11.41
C GLU A 71 11.07 20.61 12.58
N LYS A 72 9.95 19.88 12.69
CA LYS A 72 9.74 18.88 13.74
C LYS A 72 10.25 17.49 13.38
N LYS A 73 10.60 17.26 12.11
CA LYS A 73 11.03 15.95 11.57
C LYS A 73 9.99 14.85 11.81
N VAL A 74 8.72 15.21 11.63
CA VAL A 74 7.60 14.27 11.78
C VAL A 74 6.83 14.15 10.47
N ILE A 75 6.29 12.97 10.23
CA ILE A 75 5.39 12.68 9.13
C ILE A 75 3.97 12.50 9.69
N GLY A 76 2.98 13.04 8.98
CA GLY A 76 1.57 12.86 9.30
C GLY A 76 0.78 12.52 8.05
N TRP A 77 -0.34 11.83 8.22
CA TRP A 77 -1.26 11.50 7.15
C TRP A 77 -2.72 11.58 7.62
N THR A 78 -3.63 11.76 6.67
CA THR A 78 -5.06 11.58 6.87
C THR A 78 -5.68 11.03 5.60
N GLU A 79 -6.78 10.30 5.73
CA GLU A 79 -7.57 9.85 4.58
C GLU A 79 -8.01 11.05 3.75
N TYR A 80 -7.81 10.97 2.43
CA TYR A 80 -8.16 12.02 1.48
C TYR A 80 -8.40 11.41 0.09
N ASN A 81 -9.59 11.67 -0.47
CA ASN A 81 -9.94 11.14 -1.79
C ASN A 81 -9.21 11.90 -2.90
N CYS A 82 -8.06 11.36 -3.32
CA CYS A 82 -7.35 11.78 -4.51
C CYS A 82 -8.08 11.25 -5.75
N LYS A 83 -9.11 11.98 -6.22
CA LYS A 83 -9.97 11.63 -7.37
C LYS A 83 -9.23 11.25 -8.67
N ILE A 84 -7.92 11.45 -8.74
CA ILE A 84 -7.05 11.08 -9.85
C ILE A 84 -5.86 10.32 -9.28
N GLN A 85 -5.83 9.01 -9.47
CA GLN A 85 -4.70 8.18 -9.12
C GLN A 85 -4.43 7.20 -10.26
N LEU A 86 -3.72 7.67 -11.30
CA LEU A 86 -3.17 6.79 -12.33
C LEU A 86 -1.84 6.22 -11.80
N ILE A 87 -1.92 5.11 -11.06
CA ILE A 87 -0.73 4.40 -10.62
C ILE A 87 -0.25 3.53 -11.78
N HIS A 88 0.76 3.99 -12.51
CA HIS A 88 1.43 3.18 -13.52
C HIS A 88 2.52 2.34 -12.86
N ILE A 89 2.13 1.17 -12.37
CA ILE A 89 3.01 0.33 -11.58
C ILE A 89 4.01 -0.39 -12.49
N CYS A 90 5.29 -0.04 -12.38
CA CYS A 90 6.36 -0.68 -13.13
C CYS A 90 6.94 -1.85 -12.31
N SER A 91 6.89 -3.07 -12.88
CA SER A 91 7.60 -4.27 -12.41
C SER A 91 7.22 -4.81 -11.00
N ILE A 92 5.93 -5.00 -10.68
CA ILE A 92 5.55 -5.84 -9.53
C ILE A 92 5.54 -7.32 -9.94
N LYS A 93 6.22 -8.18 -9.15
CA LYS A 93 6.00 -9.62 -9.21
C LYS A 93 4.61 -9.94 -8.68
N CYS A 94 3.68 -10.17 -9.61
CA CYS A 94 2.30 -10.48 -9.29
C CYS A 94 2.14 -11.90 -8.75
N TYR A 95 1.61 -12.02 -7.54
CA TYR A 95 0.99 -13.26 -7.08
C TYR A 95 -0.52 -13.15 -7.34
N ILE A 96 -1.01 -13.89 -8.35
CA ILE A 96 -2.40 -13.83 -8.77
C ILE A 96 -3.30 -14.48 -7.71
N ILE A 97 -4.22 -13.68 -7.17
CA ILE A 97 -5.28 -14.15 -6.29
C ILE A 97 -6.55 -14.35 -7.14
N ARG A 98 -7.04 -15.59 -7.21
CA ARG A 98 -8.33 -15.89 -7.84
C ARG A 98 -9.45 -15.70 -6.81
N THR A 99 -10.38 -14.83 -7.11
CA THR A 99 -11.63 -14.73 -6.34
C THR A 99 -12.68 -15.65 -6.96
N ASN A 100 -13.26 -16.57 -6.18
CA ASN A 100 -14.41 -17.38 -6.59
C ASN A 100 -15.66 -16.52 -6.83
#